data_AF-A0A9X3X9M2-F1
#
_entry.id   AF-A0A9X3X9M2-F1
#
_cell.length_a   1.000
_cell.length_b   1.000
_cell.length_c   1.000
_cell.angle_alpha   90.00
_cell.angle_beta   90.00
_cell.angle_gamma   90.00
#
_symmetry.space_group_name_H-M   'P 1'
#
loop_
_entity.id
_entity.type
_entity.pdbx_description
1 polymer ?
#
loop_
_entity_poly.entity_id
_entity_poly.type
_entity_poly.pdbx_seq_one_letter_code
_entity_poly.pdbx_strand_id
1 'polypeptide(L)'
;MPDPAPPAESPVSPPTLRHVPGKSAEAARTAATPPPRIVEGSPLVRPAEPRSAVRGALVVALLVIAAYAGAVLFFRYVAPNRPQYVAEIGSGLAIGVVVFFLHTLIGASFAESMQAGEDRFRALLGFLALIAPSFVRWIIFACLGGILAVAYQDLAEWSTSPIVRLRVLGACAMPMILAVCSAMLVERRFARGDFRLKVGYAPGTAIRDRLELREKVERMWAYENELMRESVQRMARHATIFGFIASAILTACAVILVRYARSENELRHLIALSVGAACTVSFTLNLGQILFRSASNDSTARMMAFAARTLLIVSVATLFLGVALLDGPEAASTAEKGYLFQGYKGALIVGVAVALLGERVLRAVTDRAATMLGVGNTAPIRGSDLGLIDGLNDEDVARLAEERIDSAHALAFMPTPRIFFNTTYSLQRICDWQDQALLIARVGRTNAQLLREQYLVRGGIAARQLAREIVGPSRSALSALRGHLETPSGEAISIPSEPQEDEQDRLRALAKALGFTGINQAVLGLRCLVDDEEIERLEVFSRSVPVWKDAGTEHVRDEVPRVEIPVNESRPSSGRHSHRGD
;
A
#
# COMPACT_ATOMS: atom_id res chain seq x y z
N MET A 1 -26.51 43.39 42.26
CA MET A 1 -26.27 43.69 40.83
C MET A 1 -24.82 43.34 40.54
N PRO A 2 -24.52 42.25 39.82
CA PRO A 2 -23.15 41.91 39.46
C PRO A 2 -22.76 42.55 38.12
N ASP A 3 -21.51 42.99 38.03
CA ASP A 3 -20.89 43.63 36.87
C ASP A 3 -20.98 42.79 35.58
N PRO A 4 -21.12 43.42 34.40
CA PRO A 4 -21.15 42.70 33.13
C PRO A 4 -19.73 42.23 32.74
N ALA A 5 -19.67 40.99 32.27
CA ALA A 5 -18.47 40.37 31.72
C ALA A 5 -17.91 41.16 30.51
N PRO A 6 -16.58 41.18 30.32
CA PRO A 6 -15.96 41.85 29.18
C PRO A 6 -16.28 41.12 27.86
N PRO A 7 -16.36 41.84 26.72
CA PRO A 7 -16.74 41.26 25.44
C PRO A 7 -15.63 40.34 24.90
N ALA A 8 -16.08 39.22 24.32
CA ALA A 8 -15.22 38.22 23.67
C ALA A 8 -14.44 38.82 22.50
N GLU A 9 -13.14 38.55 22.47
CA GLU A 9 -12.24 38.92 21.38
C GLU A 9 -12.64 38.21 20.08
N SER A 10 -12.79 39.01 19.02
CA SER A 10 -13.09 38.58 17.65
C SER A 10 -11.99 37.66 17.09
N PRO A 11 -12.31 36.58 16.36
CA PRO A 11 -11.31 35.71 15.76
C PRO A 11 -10.58 36.43 14.62
N VAL A 12 -9.26 36.49 14.75
CA VAL A 12 -8.30 37.02 13.77
C VAL A 12 -8.35 36.17 12.49
N SER A 13 -8.67 36.83 11.37
CA SER A 13 -8.65 36.25 10.02
C SER A 13 -7.25 35.77 9.62
N PRO A 14 -7.11 34.63 8.93
CA PRO A 14 -5.81 34.16 8.43
C PRO A 14 -5.29 35.03 7.28
N PRO A 15 -3.95 35.17 7.13
CA PRO A 15 -3.37 36.08 6.17
C PRO A 15 -3.51 35.56 4.73
N THR A 16 -4.15 36.38 3.91
CA THR A 16 -4.18 36.29 2.44
C THR A 16 -2.77 36.37 1.87
N LEU A 17 -2.33 35.29 1.21
CA LEU A 17 -1.11 35.23 0.40
C LEU A 17 -1.25 36.20 -0.80
N ARG A 18 -0.48 37.29 -0.76
CA ARG A 18 -0.30 38.22 -1.88
C ARG A 18 0.68 37.62 -2.90
N HIS A 19 0.24 37.58 -4.15
CA HIS A 19 1.09 37.45 -5.33
C HIS A 19 2.13 38.59 -5.40
N VAL A 20 3.40 38.24 -5.63
CA VAL A 20 4.44 39.17 -6.09
C VAL A 20 4.88 38.74 -7.50
N PRO A 21 4.87 39.64 -8.50
CA PRO A 21 5.30 39.33 -9.85
C PRO A 21 6.80 39.63 -10.06
N GLY A 22 7.46 38.72 -10.78
CA GLY A 22 8.49 39.00 -11.79
C GLY A 22 9.88 39.51 -11.36
N LYS A 23 10.91 38.70 -11.65
CA LYS A 23 12.19 39.19 -12.20
C LYS A 23 12.93 38.09 -12.99
N SER A 24 13.06 38.36 -14.31
CA SER A 24 14.12 38.00 -15.29
C SER A 24 15.01 36.78 -15.00
N ALA A 25 15.08 35.71 -15.80
CA ALA A 25 15.46 35.65 -17.22
C ALA A 25 16.85 36.25 -17.55
N GLU A 26 17.92 35.55 -17.14
CA GLU A 26 19.24 35.56 -17.80
C GLU A 26 20.18 34.56 -17.11
N ALA A 27 20.35 33.36 -17.68
CA ALA A 27 21.53 32.47 -17.55
C ALA A 27 21.17 31.03 -17.95
N ALA A 28 20.98 30.76 -19.24
CA ALA A 28 21.08 29.42 -19.82
C ALA A 28 21.16 29.49 -21.34
N ARG A 29 22.20 30.13 -21.86
CA ARG A 29 22.66 29.94 -23.24
C ARG A 29 24.12 29.52 -23.18
N THR A 30 24.43 28.44 -23.90
CA THR A 30 25.73 27.91 -24.33
C THR A 30 26.19 26.63 -23.62
N ALA A 31 25.90 25.49 -24.27
CA ALA A 31 26.80 24.35 -24.40
C ALA A 31 26.15 23.30 -25.33
N ALA A 32 26.14 23.60 -26.64
CA ALA A 32 25.85 22.60 -27.64
C ALA A 32 27.08 21.67 -27.74
N THR A 33 26.90 20.42 -27.34
CA THR A 33 27.84 19.31 -27.53
C THR A 33 28.04 19.03 -29.02
N PRO A 34 29.28 19.07 -29.55
CA PRO A 34 29.57 18.65 -30.91
C PRO A 34 29.61 17.11 -31.03
N PRO A 35 29.33 16.54 -32.22
CA PRO A 35 29.38 15.10 -32.46
C PRO A 35 30.83 14.57 -32.43
N PRO A 36 31.03 13.27 -32.08
CA PRO A 36 32.35 12.70 -31.88
C PRO A 36 33.13 12.60 -33.19
N ARG A 37 34.38 13.08 -33.11
CA ARG A 37 35.41 13.00 -34.14
C ARG A 37 36.02 11.59 -34.11
N ILE A 38 36.00 10.91 -35.25
CA ILE A 38 36.75 9.65 -35.48
C ILE A 38 38.24 9.99 -35.35
N VAL A 39 38.90 9.39 -34.36
CA VAL A 39 40.36 9.45 -34.19
C VAL A 39 40.90 8.05 -34.43
N GLU A 40 41.52 7.88 -35.59
CA GLU A 40 42.45 6.79 -35.88
C GLU A 40 43.71 6.96 -35.01
N GLY A 41 44.18 5.86 -34.40
CA GLY A 41 45.47 5.83 -33.73
C GLY A 41 45.49 4.89 -32.53
N SER A 42 45.61 3.60 -32.78
CA SER A 42 45.95 2.62 -31.74
C SER A 42 47.40 2.85 -31.27
N PRO A 43 47.66 3.18 -29.99
CA PRO A 43 49.01 3.10 -29.46
C PRO A 43 49.38 1.63 -29.23
N LEU A 44 50.57 1.25 -29.70
CA LEU A 44 51.20 -0.05 -29.43
C LEU A 44 51.16 -0.36 -27.93
N VAL A 45 50.36 -1.35 -27.55
CA VAL A 45 50.31 -1.91 -26.20
C VAL A 45 51.64 -2.62 -25.93
N ARG A 46 52.44 -2.07 -25.00
CA ARG A 46 53.59 -2.78 -24.43
C ARG A 46 53.07 -4.06 -23.76
N PRO A 47 53.74 -5.22 -23.96
CA PRO A 47 53.38 -6.44 -23.24
C PRO A 47 53.51 -6.18 -21.74
N ALA A 48 52.39 -6.23 -21.03
CA ALA A 48 52.36 -6.14 -19.59
C ALA A 48 53.15 -7.33 -19.02
N GLU A 49 54.12 -7.03 -18.17
CA GLU A 49 54.89 -8.03 -17.44
C GLU A 49 53.93 -9.02 -16.74
N PRO A 50 54.19 -10.33 -16.81
CA PRO A 50 53.38 -11.34 -16.15
C PRO A 50 53.47 -11.15 -14.63
N ARG A 51 52.57 -10.33 -14.06
CA ARG A 51 52.37 -10.25 -12.62
C ARG A 51 51.93 -11.63 -12.17
N SER A 52 52.80 -12.27 -11.39
CA SER A 52 52.73 -13.67 -11.00
C SER A 52 51.30 -14.07 -10.59
N ALA A 53 50.65 -14.92 -11.40
CA ALA A 53 49.36 -15.54 -11.10
C ALA A 53 49.35 -16.21 -9.70
N VAL A 54 50.54 -16.57 -9.21
CA VAL A 54 50.80 -17.08 -7.86
C VAL A 54 50.32 -16.12 -6.75
N ARG A 55 50.49 -14.79 -6.91
CA ARG A 55 50.02 -13.82 -5.90
C ARG A 55 48.49 -13.73 -5.86
N GLY A 56 47.84 -13.78 -7.02
CA GLY A 56 46.37 -13.79 -7.10
C GLY A 56 45.78 -15.07 -6.49
N ALA A 57 46.35 -16.22 -6.85
CA ALA A 57 45.94 -17.51 -6.30
C ALA A 57 46.14 -17.59 -4.77
N LEU A 58 47.23 -17.03 -4.25
CA LEU A 58 47.53 -17.02 -2.81
C LEU A 58 46.57 -16.11 -2.02
N VAL A 59 46.20 -14.95 -2.56
CA VAL A 59 45.20 -14.06 -1.95
C VAL A 59 43.81 -14.71 -1.93
N VAL A 60 43.41 -15.37 -3.03
CA VAL A 60 42.14 -16.09 -3.10
C VAL A 60 42.13 -17.26 -2.10
N ALA A 61 43.21 -18.05 -2.02
CA ALA A 61 43.32 -19.13 -1.05
C ALA A 61 43.20 -18.63 0.40
N LEU A 62 43.83 -17.50 0.73
CA LEU A 62 43.73 -16.90 2.07
C LEU A 62 42.31 -16.39 2.38
N LEU A 63 41.61 -15.78 1.41
CA LEU A 63 40.23 -15.33 1.59
C LEU A 63 39.27 -16.50 1.81
N VAL A 64 39.48 -17.61 1.09
CA VAL A 64 38.69 -18.84 1.24
C VAL A 64 38.90 -19.47 2.62
N ILE A 65 40.15 -19.54 3.08
CA ILE A 65 40.48 -20.05 4.41
C ILE A 65 39.88 -19.15 5.50
N ALA A 66 39.94 -17.82 5.34
CA ALA A 66 39.36 -16.88 6.29
C ALA A 66 37.82 -16.96 6.34
N ALA A 67 37.16 -17.07 5.19
CA ALA A 67 35.70 -17.22 5.12
C ALA A 67 35.23 -18.55 5.72
N TYR A 68 35.95 -19.65 5.44
CA TYR A 68 35.67 -20.96 6.05
C TYR A 68 35.86 -20.92 7.58
N ALA A 69 36.96 -20.33 8.06
CA ALA A 69 37.21 -20.19 9.49
C ALA A 69 36.14 -19.34 10.19
N GLY A 70 35.72 -18.23 9.55
CA GLY A 70 34.64 -17.36 10.05
C GLY A 70 33.29 -18.07 10.13
N ALA A 71 32.92 -18.84 9.11
CA ALA A 71 31.71 -19.65 9.11
C ALA A 71 31.73 -20.72 10.23
N VAL A 72 32.85 -21.45 10.37
CA VAL A 72 33.02 -22.46 11.44
C VAL A 72 32.91 -21.83 12.83
N LEU A 73 33.51 -20.65 13.05
CA LEU A 73 33.43 -19.91 14.32
C LEU A 73 32.01 -19.44 14.62
N PHE A 74 31.33 -18.84 13.63
CA PHE A 74 29.95 -18.39 13.76
C PHE A 74 29.00 -19.54 14.10
N PHE A 75 29.10 -20.67 13.42
CA PHE A 75 28.22 -21.81 13.67
C PHE A 75 28.56 -22.58 14.95
N ARG A 76 29.83 -22.59 15.39
CA ARG A 76 30.18 -23.07 16.74
C ARG A 76 29.53 -22.24 17.84
N TYR A 77 29.36 -20.94 17.61
CA TYR A 77 28.67 -20.05 18.54
C TYR A 77 27.15 -20.25 18.53
N VAL A 78 26.55 -20.46 17.35
CA VAL A 78 25.09 -20.58 17.20
C VAL A 78 24.55 -21.98 17.55
N ALA A 79 25.30 -23.05 17.34
CA ALA A 79 24.84 -24.43 17.56
C ALA A 79 25.94 -25.34 18.15
N PRO A 80 26.36 -25.13 19.42
CA PRO A 80 27.52 -25.82 20.01
C PRO A 80 27.35 -27.36 20.13
N ASN A 81 26.10 -27.86 20.14
CA ASN A 81 25.80 -29.26 20.42
C ASN A 81 25.57 -30.14 19.16
N ARG A 82 25.78 -29.62 17.94
CA ARG A 82 25.60 -30.40 16.69
C ARG A 82 26.72 -30.15 15.66
N PRO A 83 27.96 -30.59 15.93
CA PRO A 83 29.13 -30.28 15.10
C PRO A 83 29.07 -30.87 13.69
N GLN A 84 28.38 -31.99 13.48
CA GLN A 84 28.28 -32.66 12.17
C GLN A 84 27.44 -31.85 11.16
N TYR A 85 26.29 -31.31 11.57
CA TYR A 85 25.44 -30.45 10.72
C TYR A 85 26.10 -29.11 10.38
N VAL A 86 26.90 -28.58 11.30
CA VAL A 86 27.68 -27.35 11.11
C VAL A 86 28.76 -27.55 10.03
N ALA A 87 29.43 -28.72 10.05
CA ALA A 87 30.44 -29.04 9.05
C ALA A 87 29.83 -29.26 7.66
N GLU A 88 28.69 -29.94 7.55
CA GLU A 88 28.05 -30.23 6.26
C GLU A 88 27.43 -28.98 5.61
N ILE A 89 26.69 -28.17 6.37
CA ILE A 89 26.06 -26.94 5.83
C ILE A 89 27.12 -25.85 5.61
N GLY A 90 28.07 -25.71 6.53
CA GLY A 90 29.16 -24.75 6.42
C GLY A 90 30.11 -25.07 5.25
N SER A 91 30.44 -26.35 5.03
CA SER A 91 31.25 -26.77 3.88
C SER A 91 30.49 -26.61 2.57
N GLY A 92 29.20 -26.95 2.50
CA GLY A 92 28.39 -26.73 1.30
C GLY A 92 28.30 -25.27 0.88
N LEU A 93 28.11 -24.35 1.84
CA LEU A 93 28.04 -22.92 1.58
C LEU A 93 29.41 -22.34 1.18
N ALA A 94 30.48 -22.75 1.87
CA ALA A 94 31.84 -22.34 1.54
C ALA A 94 32.28 -22.84 0.16
N ILE A 95 31.99 -24.10 -0.18
CA ILE A 95 32.23 -24.67 -1.51
C ILE A 95 31.43 -23.91 -2.58
N GLY A 96 30.16 -23.59 -2.31
CA GLY A 96 29.33 -22.80 -3.23
C GLY A 96 29.90 -21.40 -3.51
N VAL A 97 30.38 -20.70 -2.48
CA VAL A 97 31.04 -19.39 -2.62
C VAL A 97 32.36 -19.52 -3.37
N VAL A 98 33.18 -20.53 -3.06
CA VAL A 98 34.45 -20.79 -3.73
C VAL A 98 34.24 -21.10 -5.20
N VAL A 99 33.31 -22.01 -5.54
CA VAL A 99 33.00 -22.38 -6.92
C VAL A 99 32.45 -21.17 -7.69
N PHE A 100 31.61 -20.34 -7.06
CA PHE A 100 31.11 -19.11 -7.67
C PHE A 100 32.25 -18.14 -8.03
N PHE A 101 33.16 -17.86 -7.09
CA PHE A 101 34.29 -16.96 -7.31
C PHE A 101 35.33 -17.54 -8.29
N LEU A 102 35.60 -18.84 -8.22
CA LEU A 102 36.51 -19.54 -9.11
C LEU A 102 35.98 -19.52 -10.56
N HIS A 103 34.66 -19.70 -10.74
CA HIS A 103 34.02 -19.66 -12.05
C HIS A 103 33.94 -18.25 -12.64
N THR A 104 33.94 -17.20 -11.82
CA THR A 104 34.04 -15.80 -12.29
C THR A 104 35.47 -15.39 -12.67
N LEU A 105 36.50 -16.02 -12.09
CA LEU A 105 37.90 -15.60 -12.25
C LEU A 105 38.65 -16.27 -13.42
N ILE A 106 38.14 -17.38 -13.98
CA ILE A 106 38.92 -18.22 -14.90
C ILE A 106 38.78 -17.83 -16.40
N GLY A 107 37.86 -16.94 -16.81
CA GLY A 107 37.48 -16.87 -18.24
C GLY A 107 37.43 -15.53 -18.98
N ALA A 108 37.51 -14.37 -18.34
CA ALA A 108 37.30 -13.09 -19.04
C ALA A 108 38.17 -11.96 -18.46
N SER A 109 38.26 -10.85 -19.21
CA SER A 109 38.95 -9.64 -18.76
C SER A 109 38.43 -9.25 -17.36
N PHE A 110 39.32 -8.81 -16.47
CA PHE A 110 38.99 -8.55 -15.06
C PHE A 110 37.79 -7.61 -14.88
N ALA A 111 37.58 -6.68 -15.83
CA ALA A 111 36.44 -5.77 -15.81
C ALA A 111 35.11 -6.47 -16.18
N GLU A 112 35.09 -7.28 -17.23
CA GLU A 112 33.87 -8.02 -17.65
C GLU A 112 33.48 -9.11 -16.65
N SER A 113 34.47 -9.77 -16.05
CA SER A 113 34.24 -10.76 -14.98
C SER A 113 33.74 -10.13 -13.68
N MET A 114 34.22 -8.93 -13.34
CA MET A 114 33.72 -8.19 -12.18
C MET A 114 32.27 -7.72 -12.39
N GLN A 115 31.93 -7.24 -13.59
CA GLN A 115 30.57 -6.81 -13.91
C GLN A 115 29.60 -8.00 -13.97
N ALA A 116 29.99 -9.11 -14.59
CA ALA A 116 29.21 -10.35 -14.57
C ALA A 116 29.08 -10.96 -13.16
N GLY A 117 30.12 -10.81 -12.33
CA GLY A 117 30.09 -11.18 -10.90
C GLY A 117 29.11 -10.33 -10.10
N GLU A 118 29.09 -9.01 -10.35
CA GLU A 118 28.15 -8.08 -9.72
C GLU A 118 26.70 -8.37 -10.13
N ASP A 119 26.43 -8.61 -11.42
CA ASP A 119 25.09 -8.95 -11.91
C ASP A 119 24.61 -10.29 -11.33
N ARG A 120 25.50 -11.29 -11.23
CA ARG A 120 25.17 -12.56 -10.57
C ARG A 120 25.00 -12.42 -9.06
N PHE A 121 25.76 -11.55 -8.40
CA PHE A 121 25.59 -11.26 -6.98
C PHE A 121 24.28 -10.51 -6.71
N ARG A 122 23.89 -9.55 -7.56
CA ARG A 122 22.58 -8.89 -7.52
C ARG A 122 21.45 -9.88 -7.80
N ALA A 123 21.63 -10.81 -8.73
CA ALA A 123 20.67 -11.89 -8.98
C ALA A 123 20.56 -12.86 -7.79
N LEU A 124 21.68 -13.20 -7.14
CA LEU A 124 21.70 -14.01 -5.91
C LEU A 124 21.04 -13.28 -4.74
N LEU A 125 21.28 -11.98 -4.57
CA LEU A 125 20.60 -11.15 -3.58
C LEU A 125 19.11 -11.03 -3.88
N GLY A 126 18.72 -10.92 -5.15
CA GLY A 126 17.33 -10.99 -5.60
C GLY A 126 16.68 -12.34 -5.29
N PHE A 127 17.39 -13.44 -5.52
CA PHE A 127 16.95 -14.80 -5.18
C PHE A 127 16.85 -15.02 -3.67
N LEU A 128 17.84 -14.57 -2.90
CA LEU A 128 17.80 -14.58 -1.43
C LEU A 128 16.67 -13.70 -0.90
N ALA A 129 16.41 -12.53 -1.50
CA ALA A 129 15.26 -11.69 -1.15
C ALA A 129 13.93 -12.35 -1.53
N LEU A 130 13.89 -13.16 -2.58
CA LEU A 130 12.73 -13.97 -2.97
C LEU A 130 12.46 -15.13 -2.01
N ILE A 131 13.51 -15.75 -1.43
CA ILE A 131 13.36 -16.91 -0.52
C ILE A 131 13.40 -16.51 0.97
N ALA A 132 13.97 -15.37 1.33
CA ALA A 132 13.97 -14.86 2.71
C ALA A 132 12.56 -14.82 3.34
N PRO A 133 11.48 -14.43 2.62
CA PRO A 133 10.11 -14.49 3.12
C PRO A 133 9.64 -15.89 3.51
N SER A 134 10.08 -16.94 2.80
CA SER A 134 9.74 -18.33 3.12
C SER A 134 10.62 -18.89 4.25
N PHE A 135 11.90 -18.50 4.32
CA PHE A 135 12.78 -18.90 5.42
C PHE A 135 12.36 -18.36 6.79
N VAL A 136 11.93 -17.11 6.88
CA VAL A 136 11.54 -16.50 8.17
C VAL A 136 10.43 -17.30 8.85
N ARG A 137 9.46 -17.81 8.10
CA ARG A 137 8.39 -18.66 8.64
C ARG A 137 8.93 -19.95 9.25
N TRP A 138 9.87 -20.61 8.56
CA TRP A 138 10.50 -21.84 9.06
C TRP A 138 11.38 -21.60 10.28
N ILE A 139 12.12 -20.49 10.30
CA ILE A 139 12.91 -20.08 11.46
C ILE A 139 11.99 -19.86 12.67
N ILE A 140 10.89 -19.13 12.50
CA ILE A 140 9.90 -18.91 13.56
C ILE A 140 9.32 -20.24 14.08
N PHE A 141 8.98 -21.18 13.19
CA PHE A 141 8.51 -22.49 13.60
C PHE A 141 9.59 -23.31 14.33
N ALA A 142 10.84 -23.26 13.87
CA ALA A 142 11.95 -23.93 14.53
C ALA A 142 12.22 -23.34 15.93
N CYS A 143 12.19 -22.02 16.06
CA CYS A 143 12.29 -21.33 17.35
C CYS A 143 11.15 -21.72 18.28
N LEU A 144 9.91 -21.72 17.80
CA LEU A 144 8.75 -22.14 18.60
C LEU A 144 8.88 -23.61 19.03
N GLY A 145 9.28 -24.49 18.11
CA GLY A 145 9.53 -25.90 18.40
C GLY A 145 10.60 -26.08 19.47
N GLY A 146 11.69 -25.29 19.41
CA GLY A 146 12.71 -25.25 20.45
C GLY A 146 12.17 -24.79 21.81
N ILE A 147 11.38 -23.70 21.84
CA ILE A 147 10.74 -23.20 23.07
C ILE A 147 9.81 -24.26 23.68
N LEU A 148 8.98 -24.92 22.86
CA LEU A 148 8.07 -25.97 23.32
C LEU A 148 8.83 -27.21 23.81
N ALA A 149 9.95 -27.57 23.17
CA ALA A 149 10.77 -28.70 23.59
C ALA A 149 11.44 -28.44 24.96
N VAL A 150 11.98 -27.24 25.17
CA VAL A 150 12.52 -26.82 26.48
C VAL A 150 11.42 -26.81 27.53
N ALA A 151 10.27 -26.19 27.23
CA ALA A 151 9.13 -26.16 28.14
C ALA A 151 8.60 -27.57 28.48
N TYR A 152 8.64 -28.51 27.54
CA TYR A 152 8.26 -29.91 27.81
C TYR A 152 9.18 -30.60 28.82
N GLN A 153 10.48 -30.31 28.75
CA GLN A 153 11.47 -30.79 29.71
C GLN A 153 11.25 -30.14 31.08
N ASP A 154 11.05 -28.82 31.13
CA ASP A 154 10.78 -28.10 32.37
C ASP A 154 9.50 -28.58 33.06
N LEU A 155 8.44 -28.86 32.29
CA LEU A 155 7.17 -29.38 32.82
C LEU A 155 7.29 -30.82 33.35
N ALA A 156 8.37 -31.55 33.04
CA ALA A 156 8.61 -32.90 33.57
C ALA A 156 8.75 -32.91 35.10
N GLU A 157 9.29 -31.83 35.66
CA GLU A 157 9.42 -31.66 37.12
C GLU A 157 8.04 -31.51 37.80
N TRP A 158 7.05 -30.99 37.07
CA TRP A 158 5.71 -30.78 37.60
C TRP A 158 4.80 -32.00 37.50
N SER A 159 4.77 -32.66 36.34
CA SER A 159 3.91 -33.81 36.08
C SER A 159 4.67 -34.90 35.31
N THR A 160 4.73 -36.08 35.91
CA THR A 160 5.31 -37.27 35.28
C THR A 160 4.50 -37.71 34.06
N SER A 161 3.18 -37.49 34.06
CA SER A 161 2.30 -37.85 32.95
C SER A 161 2.62 -37.03 31.69
N PRO A 162 3.05 -37.67 30.57
CA PRO A 162 3.35 -36.98 29.32
C PRO A 162 2.11 -36.37 28.67
N ILE A 163 0.93 -36.98 28.88
CA ILE A 163 -0.34 -36.53 28.31
C ILE A 163 -0.72 -35.16 28.86
N VAL A 164 -0.55 -34.93 30.17
CA VAL A 164 -0.88 -33.65 30.81
C VAL A 164 0.04 -32.55 30.28
N ARG A 165 1.34 -32.84 30.15
CA ARG A 165 2.32 -31.89 29.59
C ARG A 165 2.01 -31.52 28.14
N LEU A 166 1.70 -32.52 27.30
CA LEU A 166 1.32 -32.29 25.91
C LEU A 166 0.03 -31.48 25.78
N ARG A 167 -0.95 -31.64 26.68
CA ARG A 167 -2.17 -30.83 26.69
C ARG A 167 -1.89 -29.36 27.00
N VAL A 168 -1.05 -29.07 27.99
CA VAL A 168 -0.67 -27.70 28.36
C VAL A 168 0.09 -27.03 27.20
N LEU A 169 1.08 -27.71 26.63
CA LEU A 169 1.84 -27.18 25.49
C LEU A 169 0.98 -27.04 24.24
N GLY A 170 0.08 -27.99 23.99
CA GLY A 170 -0.89 -27.91 22.90
C GLY A 170 -1.75 -26.67 23.02
N ALA A 171 -2.26 -26.36 24.22
CA ALA A 171 -3.01 -25.13 24.48
C ALA A 171 -2.15 -23.87 24.26
N CYS A 172 -0.88 -23.88 24.67
CA CYS A 172 0.04 -22.76 24.42
C CYS A 172 0.39 -22.59 22.93
N ALA A 173 0.38 -23.66 22.13
CA ALA A 173 0.64 -23.63 20.70
C ALA A 173 -0.60 -23.25 19.85
N MET A 174 -1.81 -23.27 20.43
CA MET A 174 -3.05 -22.95 19.71
C MET A 174 -3.05 -21.57 19.02
N PRO A 175 -2.54 -20.48 19.62
CA PRO A 175 -2.48 -19.19 18.94
C PRO A 175 -1.73 -19.25 17.61
N MET A 176 -0.61 -19.98 17.55
CA MET A 176 0.14 -20.17 16.31
C MET A 176 -0.69 -20.90 15.25
N ILE A 177 -1.37 -21.99 15.64
CA ILE A 177 -2.21 -22.78 14.74
C ILE A 177 -3.37 -21.92 14.21
N LEU A 178 -4.10 -21.25 15.10
CA LEU A 178 -5.25 -20.42 14.75
C LEU A 178 -4.84 -19.23 13.87
N ALA A 179 -3.71 -18.58 14.15
CA ALA A 179 -3.22 -17.48 13.31
C ALA A 179 -2.87 -17.96 11.90
N VAL A 180 -2.20 -19.12 11.75
CA VAL A 180 -1.91 -19.71 10.44
C VAL A 180 -3.19 -20.11 9.70
N CYS A 181 -4.15 -20.75 10.39
CA CYS A 181 -5.45 -21.09 9.80
C CYS A 181 -6.20 -19.84 9.34
N SER A 182 -6.19 -18.77 10.14
CA SER A 182 -6.82 -17.49 9.77
C SER A 182 -6.16 -16.87 8.54
N ALA A 183 -4.83 -16.91 8.43
CA ALA A 183 -4.12 -16.43 7.24
C ALA A 183 -4.48 -17.23 5.99
N MET A 184 -4.56 -18.56 6.10
CA MET A 184 -4.97 -19.43 4.97
C MET A 184 -6.42 -19.18 4.54
N LEU A 185 -7.33 -18.92 5.50
CA LEU A 185 -8.71 -18.56 5.19
C LEU A 185 -8.80 -17.24 4.44
N VAL A 186 -8.01 -16.24 4.86
CA VAL A 186 -7.96 -14.95 4.18
C VAL A 186 -7.36 -15.09 2.78
N GLU A 187 -6.25 -15.82 2.62
CA GLU A 187 -5.63 -16.07 1.31
C GLU A 187 -6.61 -16.73 0.33
N ARG A 188 -7.38 -17.73 0.78
CA ARG A 188 -8.39 -18.39 -0.06
C ARG A 188 -9.56 -17.49 -0.44
N ARG A 189 -9.85 -16.47 0.37
CA ARG A 189 -10.97 -15.54 0.15
C ARG A 189 -10.58 -14.29 -0.63
N PHE A 190 -9.30 -14.10 -0.95
CA PHE A 190 -8.84 -13.00 -1.79
C PHE A 190 -9.15 -13.22 -3.29
N ALA A 191 -10.44 -13.38 -3.56
CA ALA A 191 -11.06 -13.45 -4.86
C ALA A 191 -10.79 -12.20 -5.71
N ARG A 192 -10.54 -11.05 -5.07
CA ARG A 192 -10.39 -9.77 -5.79
C ARG A 192 -9.15 -9.69 -6.68
N GLY A 193 -8.09 -10.43 -6.36
CA GLY A 193 -6.86 -10.46 -7.16
C GLY A 193 -7.05 -11.10 -8.54
N ASP A 194 -8.18 -11.76 -8.78
CA ASP A 194 -8.52 -12.42 -10.03
C ASP A 194 -9.49 -11.61 -10.91
N PHE A 195 -9.85 -10.38 -10.52
CA PHE A 195 -10.56 -9.49 -11.43
C PHE A 195 -9.63 -8.90 -12.49
N ARG A 196 -10.06 -9.02 -13.75
CA ARG A 196 -9.56 -8.25 -14.88
C ARG A 196 -10.49 -7.07 -15.13
N LEU A 197 -9.93 -5.97 -15.60
CA LEU A 197 -10.71 -4.81 -15.96
C LEU A 197 -11.11 -4.89 -17.43
N LYS A 198 -12.42 -4.92 -17.72
CA LYS A 198 -12.94 -4.69 -19.07
C LYS A 198 -13.16 -3.20 -19.24
N VAL A 199 -12.31 -2.56 -20.03
CA VAL A 199 -12.29 -1.10 -20.18
C VAL A 199 -13.42 -0.61 -21.09
N GLY A 200 -14.22 0.33 -20.60
CA GLY A 200 -15.26 1.02 -21.38
C GLY A 200 -14.84 2.45 -21.75
N TYR A 201 -15.30 2.95 -22.91
CA TYR A 201 -14.95 4.30 -23.40
C TYR A 201 -16.18 5.15 -23.69
N ALA A 202 -15.96 6.46 -23.85
CA ALA A 202 -16.99 7.36 -24.33
C ALA A 202 -17.25 7.24 -25.84
N PRO A 203 -18.52 7.45 -26.26
CA PRO A 203 -18.83 7.60 -27.68
C PRO A 203 -18.03 8.80 -28.22
N GLY A 204 -17.40 8.62 -29.39
CA GLY A 204 -16.61 9.68 -30.03
C GLY A 204 -15.16 9.84 -29.60
N THR A 205 -14.66 9.12 -28.58
CA THR A 205 -13.21 9.14 -28.27
C THR A 205 -12.40 8.58 -29.45
N ALA A 206 -11.36 9.29 -29.88
CA ALA A 206 -10.50 8.86 -30.99
C ALA A 206 -9.82 7.52 -30.66
N ILE A 207 -9.64 6.66 -31.67
CA ILE A 207 -9.06 5.31 -31.48
C ILE A 207 -7.67 5.38 -30.83
N ARG A 208 -6.85 6.36 -31.24
CA ARG A 208 -5.52 6.56 -30.67
C ARG A 208 -5.58 6.87 -29.17
N ASP A 209 -6.39 7.85 -28.79
CA ASP A 209 -6.55 8.26 -27.39
C ASP A 209 -7.10 7.09 -26.54
N ARG A 210 -8.02 6.29 -27.10
CA ARG A 210 -8.53 5.07 -26.45
C ARG A 210 -7.41 4.09 -26.13
N LEU A 211 -6.48 3.85 -27.06
CA LEU A 211 -5.37 2.91 -26.84
C LEU A 211 -4.41 3.42 -25.76
N GLU A 212 -4.05 4.71 -25.79
CA GLU A 212 -3.15 5.31 -24.81
C GLU A 212 -3.79 5.29 -23.39
N LEU A 213 -5.07 5.65 -23.28
CA LEU A 213 -5.83 5.59 -22.03
C LEU A 213 -5.99 4.17 -21.51
N ARG A 214 -6.29 3.22 -22.40
CA ARG A 214 -6.39 1.79 -22.07
C ARG A 214 -5.12 1.31 -21.40
N GLU A 215 -3.98 1.57 -22.05
CA GLU A 215 -2.69 1.08 -21.58
C GLU A 215 -2.36 1.67 -20.21
N LYS A 216 -2.61 2.96 -19.99
CA LYS A 216 -2.41 3.61 -18.68
C LYS A 216 -3.28 2.97 -17.59
N VAL A 217 -4.56 2.78 -17.87
CA VAL A 217 -5.54 2.21 -16.93
C VAL A 217 -5.23 0.75 -16.61
N GLU A 218 -4.96 -0.07 -17.63
CA GLU A 218 -4.59 -1.48 -17.47
C GLU A 218 -3.25 -1.64 -16.74
N ARG A 219 -2.25 -0.80 -17.03
CA ARG A 219 -0.96 -0.81 -16.33
C ARG A 219 -1.13 -0.45 -14.85
N MET A 220 -1.94 0.55 -14.54
CA MET A 220 -2.25 0.92 -13.15
C MET A 220 -3.00 -0.20 -12.42
N TRP A 221 -4.00 -0.81 -13.07
CA TRP A 221 -4.73 -1.94 -12.51
C TRP A 221 -3.81 -3.13 -12.23
N ALA A 222 -2.96 -3.50 -13.19
CA ALA A 222 -2.01 -4.60 -13.05
C ALA A 222 -0.99 -4.34 -11.93
N TYR A 223 -0.44 -3.12 -11.88
CA TYR A 223 0.50 -2.72 -10.84
C TYR A 223 -0.10 -2.82 -9.43
N GLU A 224 -1.29 -2.26 -9.23
CA GLU A 224 -1.96 -2.31 -7.92
C GLU A 224 -2.42 -3.73 -7.56
N ASN A 225 -2.81 -4.56 -8.54
CA ASN A 225 -3.11 -5.97 -8.30
C ASN A 225 -1.87 -6.74 -7.85
N GLU A 226 -0.71 -6.50 -8.47
CA GLU A 226 0.56 -7.09 -8.07
C GLU A 226 0.96 -6.68 -6.64
N LEU A 227 0.86 -5.38 -6.31
CA LEU A 227 1.08 -4.89 -4.96
C LEU A 227 0.11 -5.52 -3.94
N MET A 228 -1.16 -5.69 -4.30
CA MET A 228 -2.14 -6.37 -3.45
C MET A 228 -1.73 -7.82 -3.20
N ARG A 229 -1.31 -8.57 -4.22
CA ARG A 229 -0.82 -9.96 -4.08
C ARG A 229 0.40 -10.03 -3.17
N GLU A 230 1.36 -9.12 -3.33
CA GLU A 230 2.48 -9.01 -2.40
C GLU A 230 2.04 -8.71 -0.96
N SER A 231 1.03 -7.84 -0.80
CA SER A 231 0.48 -7.50 0.52
C SER A 231 -0.14 -8.71 1.21
N VAL A 232 -0.83 -9.58 0.47
CA VAL A 232 -1.38 -10.84 1.00
C VAL A 232 -0.26 -11.78 1.45
N GLN A 233 0.84 -11.88 0.70
CA GLN A 233 2.01 -12.65 1.16
C GLN A 233 2.65 -12.06 2.42
N ARG A 234 2.64 -10.73 2.58
CA ARG A 234 3.08 -10.06 3.82
C ARG A 234 2.15 -10.37 5.00
N MET A 235 0.84 -10.48 4.76
CA MET A 235 -0.13 -10.83 5.79
C MET A 235 0.15 -12.19 6.42
N ALA A 236 0.47 -13.22 5.64
CA ALA A 236 0.81 -14.54 6.16
C ALA A 236 2.02 -14.50 7.11
N ARG A 237 3.01 -13.66 6.80
CA ARG A 237 4.16 -13.42 7.69
C ARG A 237 3.74 -12.75 9.00
N HIS A 238 2.92 -11.70 8.93
CA HIS A 238 2.42 -11.03 10.13
C HIS A 238 1.54 -11.94 10.99
N ALA A 239 0.71 -12.80 10.39
CA ALA A 239 -0.07 -13.80 11.11
C ALA A 239 0.84 -14.83 11.81
N THR A 240 1.91 -15.28 11.13
CA THR A 240 2.92 -16.18 11.73
C THR A 240 3.60 -15.51 12.93
N ILE A 241 3.98 -14.23 12.81
CA ILE A 241 4.57 -13.46 13.91
C ILE A 241 3.59 -13.28 15.06
N PHE A 242 2.33 -12.94 14.76
CA PHE A 242 1.27 -12.76 15.75
C PHE A 242 1.03 -14.04 16.57
N GLY A 243 0.85 -15.17 15.87
CA GLY A 243 0.67 -16.48 16.50
C GLY A 243 1.90 -16.92 17.30
N PHE A 244 3.10 -16.69 16.77
CA PHE A 244 4.35 -17.01 17.46
C PHE A 244 4.51 -16.25 18.77
N ILE A 245 4.31 -14.92 18.75
CA ILE A 245 4.45 -14.07 19.94
C ILE A 245 3.46 -14.53 21.01
N ALA A 246 2.20 -14.75 20.65
CA ALA A 246 1.18 -15.24 21.59
C ALA A 246 1.58 -16.60 22.18
N SER A 247 1.97 -17.55 21.34
CA SER A 247 2.38 -18.88 21.80
C SER A 247 3.63 -18.87 22.66
N ALA A 248 4.64 -18.06 22.33
CA ALA A 248 5.85 -17.92 23.12
C ALA A 248 5.57 -17.32 24.50
N ILE A 249 4.75 -16.25 24.56
CA ILE A 249 4.35 -15.62 25.82
C ILE A 249 3.56 -16.59 26.69
N LEU A 250 2.55 -17.28 26.13
CA LEU A 250 1.76 -18.25 26.89
C LEU A 250 2.60 -19.43 27.37
N THR A 251 3.54 -19.92 26.56
CA THR A 251 4.46 -21.00 26.97
C THR A 251 5.34 -20.55 28.13
N ALA A 252 5.93 -19.35 28.05
CA ALA A 252 6.73 -18.80 29.15
C ALA A 252 5.89 -18.61 30.43
N CYS A 253 4.68 -18.06 30.31
CA CYS A 253 3.77 -17.90 31.44
C CYS A 253 3.37 -19.24 32.05
N ALA A 254 3.08 -20.26 31.23
CA ALA A 254 2.74 -21.60 31.70
C ALA A 254 3.89 -22.25 32.48
N VAL A 255 5.12 -22.17 31.96
CA VAL A 255 6.31 -22.69 32.66
C VAL A 255 6.51 -21.96 33.99
N ILE A 256 6.40 -20.62 34.01
CA ILE A 256 6.55 -19.84 35.25
C ILE A 256 5.45 -20.19 36.26
N LEU A 257 4.19 -20.22 35.84
CA LEU A 257 3.06 -20.57 36.71
C LEU A 257 3.25 -21.95 37.32
N VAL A 258 3.62 -22.92 36.50
CA VAL A 258 3.76 -24.31 36.94
C VAL A 258 4.96 -24.50 37.87
N ARG A 259 6.10 -23.86 37.57
CA ARG A 259 7.34 -23.99 38.35
C ARG A 259 7.28 -23.22 39.68
N TYR A 260 6.76 -22.00 39.66
CA TYR A 260 6.82 -21.09 40.81
C TYR A 260 5.56 -21.11 41.68
N ALA A 261 4.47 -21.80 41.27
CA ALA A 261 3.30 -21.99 42.14
C ALA A 261 3.62 -22.73 43.45
N ARG A 262 4.75 -23.44 43.53
CA ARG A 262 5.19 -24.15 44.74
C ARG A 262 6.24 -23.40 45.57
N SER A 263 6.72 -22.25 45.11
CA SER A 263 7.81 -21.49 45.74
C SER A 263 7.33 -20.17 46.33
N GLU A 264 8.04 -19.63 47.33
CA GLU A 264 7.75 -18.36 48.05
C GLU A 264 7.71 -17.09 47.16
N ASN A 265 7.98 -17.19 45.86
CA ASN A 265 7.94 -16.05 44.93
C ASN A 265 6.52 -15.78 44.40
N GLU A 266 5.61 -15.40 45.30
CA GLU A 266 4.19 -15.16 45.00
C GLU A 266 4.01 -14.15 43.84
N LEU A 267 4.79 -13.07 43.86
CA LEU A 267 4.74 -12.01 42.85
C LEU A 267 4.99 -12.51 41.41
N ARG A 268 5.95 -13.44 41.21
CA ARG A 268 6.28 -13.94 39.86
C ARG A 268 5.14 -14.76 39.26
N HIS A 269 4.46 -15.57 40.08
CA HIS A 269 3.31 -16.33 39.61
C HIS A 269 2.14 -15.40 39.27
N LEU A 270 1.92 -14.34 40.07
CA LEU A 270 0.84 -13.40 39.86
C LEU A 270 1.04 -12.59 38.57
N ILE A 271 2.27 -12.16 38.31
CA ILE A 271 2.65 -11.47 37.06
C ILE A 271 2.49 -12.41 35.85
N ALA A 272 2.94 -13.66 35.95
CA ALA A 272 2.76 -14.63 34.85
C ALA A 272 1.28 -14.91 34.58
N LEU A 273 0.43 -14.94 35.61
CA LEU A 273 -1.01 -15.10 35.47
C LEU A 273 -1.65 -13.88 34.78
N SER A 274 -1.26 -12.68 35.17
CA SER A 274 -1.80 -11.44 34.58
C SER A 274 -1.39 -11.30 33.11
N VAL A 275 -0.11 -11.51 32.78
CA VAL A 275 0.40 -11.47 31.41
C VAL A 275 -0.22 -12.57 30.56
N GLY A 276 -0.35 -13.78 31.08
CA GLY A 276 -1.03 -14.89 30.41
C GLY A 276 -2.48 -14.55 30.06
N ALA A 277 -3.24 -14.04 31.03
CA ALA A 277 -4.62 -13.61 30.82
C ALA A 277 -4.73 -12.47 29.80
N ALA A 278 -3.88 -11.46 29.89
CA ALA A 278 -3.86 -10.34 28.96
C ALA A 278 -3.54 -10.80 27.53
N CYS A 279 -2.57 -11.70 27.37
CA CYS A 279 -2.20 -12.30 26.10
C CYS A 279 -3.36 -13.09 25.50
N THR A 280 -4.03 -13.95 26.28
CA THR A 280 -5.17 -14.74 25.81
C THR A 280 -6.35 -13.86 25.38
N VAL A 281 -6.73 -12.87 26.20
CA VAL A 281 -7.85 -11.97 25.88
C VAL A 281 -7.52 -11.10 24.68
N SER A 282 -6.32 -10.51 24.62
CA SER A 282 -5.91 -9.69 23.48
C SER A 282 -5.83 -10.51 22.20
N PHE A 283 -5.26 -11.71 22.25
CA PHE A 283 -5.19 -12.60 21.09
C PHE A 283 -6.59 -12.98 20.58
N THR A 284 -7.50 -13.39 21.48
CA THR A 284 -8.86 -13.82 21.09
C THR A 284 -9.70 -12.67 20.52
N LEU A 285 -9.61 -11.46 21.08
CA LEU A 285 -10.29 -10.29 20.55
C LEU A 285 -9.79 -9.91 19.15
N ASN A 286 -8.46 -9.82 18.98
CA ASN A 286 -7.87 -9.48 17.69
C ASN A 286 -8.15 -10.56 16.63
N LEU A 287 -8.06 -11.85 17.00
CA LEU A 287 -8.39 -12.96 16.11
C LEU A 287 -9.89 -12.91 15.72
N GLY A 288 -10.79 -12.63 16.67
CA GLY A 288 -12.21 -12.48 16.39
C GLY A 288 -12.48 -11.35 15.38
N GLN A 289 -11.84 -10.19 15.55
CA GLN A 289 -11.94 -9.07 14.59
C GLN A 289 -11.42 -9.46 13.20
N ILE A 290 -10.27 -10.13 13.14
CA ILE A 290 -9.68 -10.62 11.89
C ILE A 290 -10.62 -11.62 11.19
N LEU A 291 -11.18 -12.57 11.93
CA LEU A 291 -12.10 -13.58 11.39
C LEU A 291 -13.42 -12.95 10.91
N PHE A 292 -13.96 -11.99 11.66
CA PHE A 292 -15.15 -11.25 11.26
C PHE A 292 -14.90 -10.47 9.95
N ARG A 293 -13.79 -9.74 9.86
CA ARG A 293 -13.44 -9.02 8.62
C ARG A 293 -13.12 -9.97 7.47
N SER A 294 -12.50 -11.11 7.75
CA SER A 294 -12.29 -12.16 6.75
C SER A 294 -13.61 -12.76 6.26
N ALA A 295 -14.65 -12.82 7.12
CA ALA A 295 -16.01 -13.20 6.73
C ALA A 295 -16.66 -12.16 5.80
N SER A 296 -16.37 -10.88 6.02
CA SER A 296 -16.82 -9.78 5.17
C SER A 296 -15.94 -9.54 3.94
N ASN A 297 -14.90 -10.36 3.69
CA ASN A 297 -13.88 -10.13 2.64
C ASN A 297 -13.15 -8.78 2.75
N ASP A 298 -12.96 -8.28 3.97
CA ASP A 298 -12.38 -6.96 4.30
C ASP A 298 -11.12 -7.06 5.18
N SER A 299 -10.45 -8.21 5.15
CA SER A 299 -9.25 -8.44 5.95
C SER A 299 -8.00 -7.95 5.22
N THR A 300 -7.20 -7.09 5.84
CA THR A 300 -5.96 -6.57 5.25
C THR A 300 -4.72 -7.03 6.01
N ALA A 301 -3.56 -7.03 5.34
CA ALA A 301 -2.27 -7.35 5.97
C ALA A 301 -1.96 -6.46 7.19
N ARG A 302 -2.44 -5.21 7.15
CA ARG A 302 -2.27 -4.22 8.21
C ARG A 302 -2.93 -4.65 9.50
N MET A 303 -4.08 -5.34 9.44
CA MET A 303 -4.77 -5.83 10.64
C MET A 303 -3.92 -6.84 11.41
N MET A 304 -3.27 -7.77 10.71
CA MET A 304 -2.39 -8.76 11.35
C MET A 304 -1.16 -8.09 12.00
N ALA A 305 -0.56 -7.14 11.30
CA ALA A 305 0.57 -6.38 11.83
C ALA A 305 0.17 -5.55 13.06
N PHE A 306 -1.02 -4.94 13.00
CA PHE A 306 -1.60 -4.19 14.11
C PHE A 306 -1.89 -5.10 15.30
N ALA A 307 -2.51 -6.26 15.09
CA ALA A 307 -2.78 -7.25 16.13
C ALA A 307 -1.49 -7.73 16.82
N ALA A 308 -0.43 -8.03 16.05
CA ALA A 308 0.87 -8.39 16.60
C ALA A 308 1.47 -7.28 17.47
N ARG A 309 1.41 -6.03 16.99
CA ARG A 309 1.88 -4.86 17.74
C ARG A 309 1.08 -4.67 19.02
N THR A 310 -0.25 -4.69 18.95
CA THR A 310 -1.13 -4.51 20.10
C THR A 310 -0.90 -5.60 21.14
N LEU A 311 -0.75 -6.86 20.73
CA LEU A 311 -0.42 -7.96 21.63
C LEU A 311 0.89 -7.73 22.40
N LEU A 312 1.94 -7.28 21.71
CA LEU A 312 3.22 -6.95 22.35
C LEU A 312 3.07 -5.82 23.36
N ILE A 313 2.42 -4.72 22.97
CA ILE A 313 2.29 -3.57 23.87
C ILE A 313 1.42 -3.92 25.07
N VAL A 314 0.31 -4.63 24.87
CA VAL A 314 -0.56 -5.11 25.98
C VAL A 314 0.23 -6.01 26.93
N SER A 315 1.04 -6.93 26.41
CA SER A 315 1.83 -7.84 27.24
C SER A 315 2.89 -7.11 28.06
N VAL A 316 3.60 -6.16 27.44
CA VAL A 316 4.61 -5.32 28.12
C VAL A 316 3.95 -4.38 29.14
N ALA A 317 2.83 -3.75 28.79
CA ALA A 317 2.08 -2.90 29.71
C ALA A 317 1.55 -3.70 30.91
N THR A 318 1.07 -4.92 30.69
CA THR A 318 0.61 -5.82 31.76
C THR A 318 1.76 -6.26 32.65
N LEU A 319 2.96 -6.49 32.09
CA LEU A 319 4.15 -6.79 32.88
C LEU A 319 4.48 -5.63 33.84
N PHE A 320 4.59 -4.40 33.32
CA PHE A 320 4.90 -3.22 34.14
C PHE A 320 3.81 -2.92 35.18
N LEU A 321 2.54 -2.97 34.76
CA LEU A 321 1.42 -2.69 35.66
C LEU A 321 1.24 -3.82 36.69
N GLY A 322 1.50 -5.07 36.29
CA GLY A 322 1.51 -6.22 37.18
C GLY A 322 2.58 -6.08 38.26
N VAL A 323 3.81 -5.68 37.90
CA VAL A 323 4.84 -5.36 38.91
C VAL A 323 4.36 -4.23 39.81
N ALA A 324 3.91 -3.10 39.25
CA ALA A 324 3.57 -1.92 40.06
C ALA A 324 2.34 -2.10 40.98
N LEU A 325 1.34 -2.89 40.57
CA LEU A 325 0.09 -3.06 41.33
C LEU A 325 0.07 -4.30 42.23
N LEU A 326 0.86 -5.33 41.90
CA LEU A 326 0.88 -6.59 42.65
C LEU A 326 2.06 -6.65 43.62
N ASP A 327 3.07 -5.78 43.46
CA ASP A 327 4.11 -5.52 44.46
C ASP A 327 3.53 -4.63 45.58
N GLY A 328 2.64 -5.23 46.38
CA GLY A 328 2.03 -4.55 47.52
C GLY A 328 3.03 -4.43 48.68
N PRO A 329 3.14 -3.26 49.35
CA PRO A 329 3.94 -3.17 50.57
C PRO A 329 3.35 -4.12 51.62
N GLU A 330 4.20 -4.84 52.35
CA GLU A 330 3.82 -5.76 53.45
C GLU A 330 2.83 -5.14 54.46
N ALA A 331 2.79 -3.80 54.53
CA ALA A 331 1.86 -2.98 55.31
C ALA A 331 0.37 -3.09 54.88
N ALA A 332 0.05 -3.58 53.68
CA ALA A 332 -1.33 -3.75 53.20
C ALA A 332 -2.08 -4.92 53.87
N SER A 333 -1.40 -5.71 54.70
CA SER A 333 -2.00 -6.79 55.50
C SER A 333 -2.96 -6.32 56.60
N THR A 334 -3.02 -5.00 56.88
CA THR A 334 -3.81 -4.43 57.99
C THR A 334 -5.02 -3.58 57.56
N ALA A 335 -5.23 -3.33 56.27
CA ALA A 335 -6.31 -2.47 55.80
C ALA A 335 -7.51 -3.28 55.27
N GLU A 336 -8.62 -3.27 56.02
CA GLU A 336 -9.95 -3.82 55.68
C GLU A 336 -10.58 -3.30 54.36
N LYS A 337 -9.89 -2.42 53.62
CA LYS A 337 -10.38 -1.82 52.37
C LYS A 337 -9.37 -2.03 51.24
N GLY A 338 -9.46 -3.17 50.54
CA GLY A 338 -8.65 -3.38 49.32
C GLY A 338 -8.70 -4.76 48.65
N TYR A 339 -9.73 -5.59 48.88
CA TYR A 339 -9.78 -7.00 48.48
C TYR A 339 -9.84 -7.30 46.96
N LEU A 340 -10.02 -6.30 46.09
CA LEU A 340 -10.24 -6.56 44.64
C LEU A 340 -8.96 -6.84 43.85
N PHE A 341 -7.79 -6.40 44.32
CA PHE A 341 -6.53 -6.48 43.58
C PHE A 341 -5.47 -7.42 44.18
N GLN A 342 -5.79 -8.11 45.27
CA GLN A 342 -4.88 -9.07 45.89
C GLN A 342 -5.05 -10.50 45.36
N GLY A 343 -3.93 -11.23 45.29
CA GLY A 343 -3.87 -12.63 44.89
C GLY A 343 -4.25 -12.88 43.43
N TYR A 344 -4.53 -14.15 43.10
CA TYR A 344 -4.75 -14.60 41.73
C TYR A 344 -5.92 -13.90 41.03
N LYS A 345 -6.96 -13.50 41.76
CA LYS A 345 -8.12 -12.77 41.22
C LYS A 345 -7.71 -11.37 40.75
N GLY A 346 -6.93 -10.66 41.57
CA GLY A 346 -6.39 -9.34 41.22
C GLY A 346 -5.51 -9.39 39.98
N ALA A 347 -4.60 -10.37 39.91
CA ALA A 347 -3.74 -10.58 38.74
C ALA A 347 -4.55 -10.82 37.45
N LEU A 348 -5.59 -11.66 37.51
CA LEU A 348 -6.49 -11.88 36.36
C LEU A 348 -7.22 -10.60 35.96
N ILE A 349 -7.78 -9.86 36.93
CA ILE A 349 -8.48 -8.60 36.67
C ILE A 349 -7.54 -7.59 36.01
N VAL A 350 -6.31 -7.44 36.50
CA VAL A 350 -5.30 -6.56 35.89
C VAL A 350 -5.03 -6.98 34.45
N GLY A 351 -4.78 -8.27 34.19
CA GLY A 351 -4.51 -8.77 32.86
C GLY A 351 -5.67 -8.52 31.87
N VAL A 352 -6.89 -8.87 32.28
CA VAL A 352 -8.10 -8.66 31.46
C VAL A 352 -8.36 -7.17 31.25
N ALA A 353 -8.23 -6.36 32.30
CA ALA A 353 -8.42 -4.92 32.21
C ALA A 353 -7.42 -4.28 31.25
N VAL A 354 -6.14 -4.63 31.32
CA VAL A 354 -5.12 -4.11 30.39
C VAL A 354 -5.38 -4.60 28.96
N ALA A 355 -5.86 -5.83 28.75
CA ALA A 355 -6.21 -6.29 27.41
C ALA A 355 -7.41 -5.54 26.81
N LEU A 356 -8.42 -5.18 27.62
CA LEU A 356 -9.61 -4.45 27.16
C LEU A 356 -9.38 -2.94 27.03
N LEU A 357 -8.63 -2.35 27.95
CA LEU A 357 -8.39 -0.91 28.04
C LEU A 357 -7.11 -0.49 27.31
N GLY A 358 -6.19 -1.43 27.06
CA GLY A 358 -4.81 -1.15 26.68
C GLY A 358 -4.67 -0.17 25.55
N GLU A 359 -5.42 -0.34 24.45
CA GLU A 359 -5.34 0.57 23.31
C GLU A 359 -5.86 1.98 23.63
N ARG A 360 -6.91 2.10 24.45
CA ARG A 360 -7.47 3.39 24.89
C ARG A 360 -6.56 4.07 25.90
N VAL A 361 -5.98 3.30 26.82
CA VAL A 361 -5.03 3.80 27.83
C VAL A 361 -3.72 4.19 27.17
N LEU A 362 -3.22 3.40 26.22
CA LEU A 362 -2.06 3.75 25.41
C LEU A 362 -2.30 5.03 24.64
N ARG A 363 -3.44 5.17 23.95
CA ARG A 363 -3.81 6.43 23.29
C ARG A 363 -3.84 7.58 24.29
N ALA A 364 -4.51 7.43 25.43
CA ALA A 364 -4.59 8.48 26.45
C ALA A 364 -3.20 8.86 27.01
N VAL A 365 -2.32 7.88 27.24
CA VAL A 365 -0.95 8.10 27.73
C VAL A 365 -0.07 8.72 26.65
N THR A 366 -0.17 8.27 25.40
CA THR A 366 0.58 8.85 24.27
C THR A 366 0.11 10.25 23.96
N ASP A 367 -1.20 10.50 24.00
CA ASP A 367 -1.80 11.84 23.79
C ASP A 367 -1.35 12.77 24.90
N ARG A 368 -1.33 12.30 26.16
CA ARG A 368 -0.83 13.08 27.30
C ARG A 368 0.67 13.33 27.20
N ALA A 369 1.46 12.34 26.81
CA ALA A 369 2.90 12.49 26.58
C ALA A 369 3.19 13.47 25.42
N ALA A 370 2.44 13.40 24.32
CA ALA A 370 2.54 14.31 23.20
C ALA A 370 2.20 15.75 23.60
N THR A 371 1.12 15.95 24.37
CA THR A 371 0.80 17.27 24.94
C THR A 371 1.89 17.80 25.87
N MET A 372 2.50 16.94 26.69
CA MET A 372 3.62 17.33 27.57
C MET A 372 4.90 17.66 26.79
N LEU A 373 5.12 17.01 25.64
CA LEU A 373 6.26 17.26 24.76
C LEU A 373 6.03 18.42 23.79
N GLY A 374 4.88 19.11 23.87
CA GLY A 374 4.52 20.19 22.94
C GLY A 374 4.34 19.73 21.49
N VAL A 375 4.30 18.42 21.24
CA VAL A 375 3.96 17.87 19.94
C VAL A 375 2.45 18.03 19.82
N GLY A 376 2.01 19.00 19.03
CA GLY A 376 0.59 19.24 18.79
C GLY A 376 -0.07 17.92 18.42
N ASN A 377 -1.01 17.47 19.25
CA ASN A 377 -1.82 16.31 18.91
C ASN A 377 -2.48 16.65 17.57
N THR A 378 -2.17 15.87 16.54
CA THR A 378 -3.06 15.75 15.39
C THR A 378 -4.33 15.11 15.95
N ALA A 379 -5.22 15.94 16.50
CA ALA A 379 -6.54 15.49 16.90
C ALA A 379 -7.10 14.70 15.71
N PRO A 380 -7.74 13.54 15.93
CA PRO A 380 -8.47 12.89 14.85
C PRO A 380 -9.40 13.96 14.31
N ILE A 381 -9.23 14.32 13.03
CA ILE A 381 -10.00 15.37 12.36
C ILE A 381 -11.45 14.91 12.38
N ARG A 382 -12.17 15.25 13.46
CA ARG A 382 -13.56 14.87 13.72
C ARG A 382 -14.55 15.68 12.88
N GLY A 383 -14.05 16.46 11.92
CA GLY A 383 -14.83 16.96 10.80
C GLY A 383 -14.15 16.49 9.52
N SER A 384 -14.32 15.22 9.16
CA SER A 384 -13.73 14.70 7.92
C SER A 384 -14.31 15.49 6.75
N ASP A 385 -13.45 16.07 5.91
CA ASP A 385 -13.86 16.65 4.63
C ASP A 385 -14.61 15.63 3.75
N LEU A 386 -14.53 14.35 4.09
CA LEU A 386 -15.28 13.24 3.51
C LEU A 386 -16.80 13.34 3.75
N GLY A 387 -17.26 14.04 4.79
CA GLY A 387 -18.70 14.27 5.02
C GLY A 387 -19.38 15.13 3.95
N LEU A 388 -18.61 15.73 3.03
CA LEU A 388 -19.12 16.48 1.88
C LEU A 388 -19.47 15.61 0.67
N ILE A 389 -19.13 14.32 0.75
CA ILE A 389 -19.31 13.38 -0.34
C ILE A 389 -20.61 12.63 -0.06
N ASP A 390 -21.54 12.75 -1.00
CA ASP A 390 -22.84 12.13 -0.90
C ASP A 390 -22.71 10.61 -1.04
N GLY A 391 -23.38 9.86 -0.17
CA GLY A 391 -23.39 8.39 -0.16
C GLY A 391 -22.26 7.73 0.64
N LEU A 392 -21.47 8.52 1.38
CA LEU A 392 -20.48 8.06 2.36
C LEU A 392 -21.12 8.04 3.75
N ASN A 393 -21.28 6.85 4.33
CA ASN A 393 -21.75 6.68 5.70
C ASN A 393 -20.57 6.79 6.69
N ASP A 394 -20.85 6.98 7.99
CA ASP A 394 -19.81 7.03 9.04
C ASP A 394 -18.95 5.76 9.07
N GLU A 395 -19.54 4.59 8.79
CA GLU A 395 -18.82 3.32 8.65
C GLU A 395 -17.87 3.34 7.45
N ASP A 396 -18.32 3.92 6.33
CA ASP A 396 -17.50 4.03 5.12
C ASP A 396 -16.32 4.98 5.37
N VAL A 397 -16.56 6.11 6.05
CA VAL A 397 -15.53 7.08 6.46
C VAL A 397 -14.51 6.43 7.39
N ALA A 398 -14.96 5.70 8.41
CA ALA A 398 -14.08 4.99 9.33
C ALA A 398 -13.22 3.97 8.57
N ARG A 399 -13.80 3.25 7.61
CA ARG A 399 -13.09 2.26 6.82
C ARG A 399 -12.08 2.88 5.84
N LEU A 400 -12.40 4.01 5.23
CA LEU A 400 -11.48 4.77 4.38
C LEU A 400 -10.32 5.36 5.20
N ALA A 401 -10.60 5.84 6.42
CA ALA A 401 -9.57 6.32 7.34
C ALA A 401 -8.56 5.22 7.70
N GLU A 402 -9.01 3.95 7.79
CA GLU A 402 -8.10 2.82 7.97
C GLU A 402 -7.12 2.64 6.81
N GLU A 403 -7.48 3.03 5.59
CA GLU A 403 -6.58 3.07 4.42
C GLU A 403 -5.75 4.35 4.33
N ARG A 404 -5.85 5.23 5.33
CA ARG A 404 -5.26 6.59 5.35
C ARG A 404 -5.89 7.53 4.32
N ILE A 405 -7.18 7.35 4.06
CA ILE A 405 -8.00 8.28 3.30
C ILE A 405 -8.86 9.02 4.32
N ASP A 406 -8.35 10.13 4.84
CA ASP A 406 -8.96 10.95 5.89
C ASP A 406 -9.57 12.26 5.37
N SER A 407 -9.32 12.59 4.10
CA SER A 407 -9.77 13.83 3.45
C SER A 407 -10.31 13.58 2.06
N ALA A 408 -11.18 14.48 1.58
CA ALA A 408 -11.64 14.47 0.18
C ALA A 408 -10.46 14.57 -0.80
N HIS A 409 -9.41 15.32 -0.44
CA HIS A 409 -8.19 15.40 -1.25
C HIS A 409 -7.49 14.04 -1.35
N ALA A 410 -7.28 13.34 -0.23
CA ALA A 410 -6.68 12.01 -0.25
C ALA A 410 -7.51 11.01 -1.08
N LEU A 411 -8.84 11.09 -1.00
CA LEU A 411 -9.73 10.23 -1.78
C LEU A 411 -9.67 10.52 -3.28
N ALA A 412 -9.57 11.80 -3.66
CA ALA A 412 -9.52 12.24 -5.05
C ALA A 412 -8.29 11.70 -5.80
N PHE A 413 -7.13 11.66 -5.14
CA PHE A 413 -5.85 11.31 -5.79
C PHE A 413 -5.35 9.90 -5.47
N MET A 414 -6.08 9.13 -4.66
CA MET A 414 -5.71 7.74 -4.44
C MET A 414 -6.04 6.90 -5.70
N PRO A 415 -5.15 5.99 -6.14
CA PRO A 415 -5.45 5.15 -7.29
C PRO A 415 -6.74 4.35 -7.09
N THR A 416 -7.69 4.47 -8.02
CA THR A 416 -8.97 3.74 -7.99
C THR A 416 -8.79 2.22 -7.75
N PRO A 417 -7.85 1.53 -8.44
CA PRO A 417 -7.66 0.10 -8.22
C PRO A 417 -7.19 -0.21 -6.79
N ARG A 418 -6.41 0.68 -6.16
CA ARG A 418 -5.94 0.50 -4.79
C ARG A 418 -7.09 0.48 -3.79
N ILE A 419 -8.06 1.37 -3.94
CA ILE A 419 -9.27 1.36 -3.09
C ILE A 419 -10.08 0.09 -3.38
N PHE A 420 -10.23 -0.29 -4.65
CA PHE A 420 -10.97 -1.49 -5.05
C PHE A 420 -10.39 -2.78 -4.46
N PHE A 421 -9.07 -2.95 -4.50
CA PHE A 421 -8.43 -4.17 -3.99
C PHE A 421 -8.34 -4.22 -2.45
N ASN A 422 -8.29 -3.07 -1.77
CA ASN A 422 -8.14 -3.01 -0.32
C ASN A 422 -9.46 -2.87 0.45
N THR A 423 -10.58 -2.62 -0.22
CA THR A 423 -11.90 -2.46 0.43
C THR A 423 -12.93 -3.43 -0.15
N THR A 424 -14.12 -3.48 0.44
CA THR A 424 -15.24 -4.29 -0.05
C THR A 424 -16.16 -3.55 -1.02
N TYR A 425 -15.88 -2.28 -1.33
CA TYR A 425 -16.75 -1.48 -2.19
C TYR A 425 -16.70 -1.94 -3.64
N SER A 426 -17.80 -1.69 -4.36
CA SER A 426 -17.85 -1.87 -5.81
C SER A 426 -17.05 -0.78 -6.52
N LEU A 427 -16.54 -1.10 -7.71
CA LEU A 427 -15.80 -0.13 -8.52
C LEU A 427 -16.65 1.13 -8.78
N GLN A 428 -17.94 0.97 -9.08
CA GLN A 428 -18.85 2.09 -9.32
C GLN A 428 -18.95 3.02 -8.11
N ARG A 429 -19.19 2.47 -6.90
CA ARG A 429 -19.33 3.27 -5.69
C ARG A 429 -18.05 4.06 -5.38
N ILE A 430 -16.89 3.43 -5.58
CA ILE A 430 -15.59 4.10 -5.44
C ILE A 430 -15.48 5.24 -6.45
N CYS A 431 -15.78 4.98 -7.72
CA CYS A 431 -15.73 6.01 -8.76
C CYS A 431 -16.64 7.19 -8.46
N ASP A 432 -17.86 6.95 -7.98
CA ASP A 432 -18.82 8.01 -7.64
C ASP A 432 -18.30 8.89 -6.50
N TRP A 433 -17.66 8.29 -5.48
CA TRP A 433 -17.05 9.04 -4.38
C TRP A 433 -15.81 9.81 -4.82
N GLN A 434 -14.94 9.20 -5.62
CA GLN A 434 -13.76 9.86 -6.17
C GLN A 434 -14.13 10.99 -7.11
N ASP A 435 -15.21 10.87 -7.86
CA ASP A 435 -15.68 11.89 -8.80
C ASP A 435 -16.12 13.17 -8.08
N GLN A 436 -16.87 12.99 -7.00
CA GLN A 436 -17.23 14.08 -6.09
C GLN A 436 -16.02 14.69 -5.39
N ALA A 437 -15.08 13.85 -4.95
CA ALA A 437 -13.86 14.28 -4.28
C ALA A 437 -12.95 15.09 -5.22
N LEU A 438 -12.80 14.69 -6.48
CA LEU A 438 -12.06 15.40 -7.51
C LEU A 438 -12.67 16.77 -7.78
N LEU A 439 -14.00 16.87 -7.85
CA LEU A 439 -14.66 18.17 -7.99
C LEU A 439 -14.29 19.09 -6.83
N ILE A 440 -14.45 18.63 -5.59
CA ILE A 440 -14.11 19.40 -4.39
C ILE A 440 -12.63 19.81 -4.39
N ALA A 441 -11.73 18.90 -4.78
CA ALA A 441 -10.29 19.14 -4.80
C ALA A 441 -9.86 20.17 -5.87
N ARG A 442 -10.56 20.22 -7.03
CA ARG A 442 -10.20 21.11 -8.14
C ARG A 442 -10.84 22.49 -8.04
N VAL A 443 -12.14 22.56 -7.73
CA VAL A 443 -12.86 23.85 -7.71
C VAL A 443 -13.00 24.42 -6.30
N GLY A 444 -12.73 23.63 -5.26
CA GLY A 444 -12.95 23.99 -3.86
C GLY A 444 -14.37 23.67 -3.39
N ARG A 445 -14.53 23.50 -2.07
CA ARG A 445 -15.79 23.10 -1.41
C ARG A 445 -16.98 23.99 -1.80
N THR A 446 -16.83 25.32 -1.71
CA THR A 446 -17.91 26.27 -1.97
C THR A 446 -18.37 26.23 -3.43
N ASN A 447 -17.43 26.21 -4.37
CA ASN A 447 -17.76 26.17 -5.80
C ASN A 447 -18.35 24.81 -6.20
N ALA A 448 -17.88 23.72 -5.60
CA ALA A 448 -18.47 22.40 -5.81
C ALA A 448 -19.94 22.36 -5.34
N GLN A 449 -20.27 22.98 -4.20
CA GLN A 449 -21.66 23.10 -3.73
C GLN A 449 -22.51 23.94 -4.69
N LEU A 450 -22.00 25.08 -5.16
CA LEU A 450 -22.70 25.91 -6.15
C LEU A 450 -22.95 25.18 -7.47
N LEU A 451 -21.97 24.42 -7.96
CA LEU A 451 -22.12 23.57 -9.15
C LEU A 451 -23.19 22.49 -8.97
N ARG A 452 -23.29 21.89 -7.78
CA ARG A 452 -24.32 20.90 -7.46
C ARG A 452 -25.72 21.53 -7.42
N GLU A 453 -25.86 22.68 -6.76
CA GLU A 453 -27.16 23.33 -6.55
C GLU A 453 -27.69 24.02 -7.80
N GLN A 454 -26.84 24.73 -8.55
CA GLN A 454 -27.26 25.57 -9.67
C GLN A 454 -27.23 24.84 -11.02
N TYR A 455 -26.29 23.91 -11.20
CA TYR A 455 -26.04 23.25 -12.48
C TYR A 455 -26.24 21.73 -12.44
N LEU A 456 -26.67 21.18 -11.29
CA LEU A 456 -26.85 19.73 -11.07
C LEU A 456 -25.58 18.90 -11.34
N VAL A 457 -24.40 19.54 -11.27
CA VAL A 457 -23.11 18.89 -11.49
C VAL A 457 -22.64 18.25 -10.19
N ARG A 458 -22.76 16.93 -10.09
CA ARG A 458 -22.41 16.17 -8.86
C ARG A 458 -20.93 15.93 -8.69
N GLY A 459 -20.19 15.68 -9.77
CA GLY A 459 -18.78 15.32 -9.74
C GLY A 459 -17.97 15.88 -10.91
N GLY A 460 -16.67 15.60 -10.89
CA GLY A 460 -15.68 16.10 -11.83
C GLY A 460 -15.92 15.68 -13.28
N ILE A 461 -16.42 14.47 -13.54
CA ILE A 461 -16.72 13.96 -14.88
C ILE A 461 -17.83 14.82 -15.52
N ALA A 462 -18.91 15.07 -14.80
CA ALA A 462 -19.99 15.95 -15.27
C ALA A 462 -19.50 17.40 -15.45
N ALA A 463 -18.66 17.90 -14.53
CA ALA A 463 -18.06 19.22 -14.64
C ALA A 463 -17.16 19.35 -15.88
N ARG A 464 -16.39 18.29 -16.21
CA ARG A 464 -15.55 18.21 -17.40
C ARG A 464 -16.38 18.17 -18.68
N GLN A 465 -17.50 17.44 -18.69
CA GLN A 465 -18.43 17.43 -19.82
C GLN A 465 -19.03 18.82 -20.07
N LEU A 466 -19.52 19.47 -19.01
CA LEU A 466 -20.00 20.85 -19.06
C LEU A 466 -18.89 21.81 -19.56
N ALA A 467 -17.67 21.66 -19.06
CA ALA A 467 -16.53 22.46 -19.49
C ALA A 467 -16.20 22.23 -20.98
N ARG A 468 -16.32 21.00 -21.49
CA ARG A 468 -16.13 20.68 -22.92
C ARG A 468 -17.22 21.29 -23.81
N GLU A 469 -18.47 21.30 -23.36
CA GLU A 469 -19.57 21.94 -24.06
C GLU A 469 -19.35 23.46 -24.17
N ILE A 470 -18.86 24.06 -23.09
CA ILE A 470 -18.67 25.52 -22.99
C ILE A 470 -17.39 26.00 -23.70
N VAL A 471 -16.26 25.30 -23.50
CA VAL A 471 -14.96 25.68 -24.07
C VAL A 471 -14.87 25.21 -25.53
N GLY A 472 -15.67 24.22 -25.92
CA GLY A 472 -15.74 23.62 -27.24
C GLY A 472 -14.48 22.82 -27.62
N PRO A 473 -14.57 21.94 -28.64
CA PRO A 473 -13.39 21.38 -29.27
C PRO A 473 -12.69 22.51 -30.01
N SER A 474 -11.70 23.14 -29.36
CA SER A 474 -10.82 24.19 -29.87
C SER A 474 -11.35 24.89 -31.12
N ARG A 475 -11.93 26.09 -30.97
CA ARG A 475 -12.06 27.04 -32.09
C ARG A 475 -10.75 27.15 -32.91
N SER A 476 -9.60 26.82 -32.31
CA SER A 476 -8.29 26.63 -32.96
C SER A 476 -8.23 25.52 -34.02
N ALA A 477 -8.90 24.38 -33.86
CA ALA A 477 -8.89 23.29 -34.85
C ALA A 477 -9.83 23.60 -36.03
N LEU A 478 -11.00 24.17 -35.76
CA LEU A 478 -11.91 24.67 -36.79
C LEU A 478 -11.35 25.92 -37.51
N SER A 479 -10.63 26.80 -36.80
CA SER A 479 -9.97 27.96 -37.41
C SER A 479 -8.69 27.59 -38.16
N ALA A 480 -7.99 26.52 -37.76
CA ALA A 480 -6.87 25.96 -38.54
C ALA A 480 -7.33 25.20 -39.79
N LEU A 481 -8.48 24.50 -39.74
CA LEU A 481 -9.10 23.92 -40.94
C LEU A 481 -9.69 24.98 -41.87
N ARG A 482 -10.26 26.07 -41.34
CA ARG A 482 -10.82 27.17 -42.14
C ARG A 482 -9.74 28.02 -42.83
N GLY A 483 -8.50 28.01 -42.33
CA GLY A 483 -7.37 28.72 -42.92
C GLY A 483 -6.77 28.09 -44.19
N HIS A 484 -7.29 26.97 -44.69
CA HIS A 484 -6.69 26.28 -45.85
C HIS A 484 -7.64 25.98 -47.03
N LEU A 485 -8.84 26.55 -47.03
CA LEU A 485 -9.78 26.47 -48.15
C LEU A 485 -10.28 27.86 -48.56
N GLU A 486 -9.35 28.75 -48.90
CA GLU A 486 -9.67 29.90 -49.75
C GLU A 486 -9.57 29.46 -51.22
N THR A 487 -10.68 28.92 -51.74
CA THR A 487 -10.95 28.98 -53.19
C THR A 487 -11.73 30.26 -53.47
N PRO A 488 -11.27 31.14 -54.39
CA PRO A 488 -11.96 32.37 -54.74
C PRO A 488 -13.04 32.06 -55.77
N SER A 489 -14.30 31.92 -55.36
CA SER A 489 -15.44 32.23 -56.22
C SER A 489 -16.69 32.42 -55.36
N GLY A 490 -17.32 33.58 -55.55
CA GLY A 490 -18.38 34.08 -54.71
C GLY A 490 -19.68 33.32 -54.84
N GLU A 491 -20.31 33.09 -53.69
CA GLU A 491 -21.72 33.41 -53.43
C GLU A 491 -21.88 33.41 -51.90
N ALA A 492 -22.15 34.58 -51.34
CA ALA A 492 -22.29 34.77 -49.91
C ALA A 492 -23.62 34.17 -49.43
N ILE A 493 -23.61 32.89 -49.05
CA ILE A 493 -24.69 32.31 -48.25
C ILE A 493 -24.54 32.87 -46.83
N SER A 494 -25.36 33.88 -46.50
CA SER A 494 -25.49 34.43 -45.15
C SER A 494 -26.10 33.38 -44.22
N ILE A 495 -25.24 32.63 -43.54
CA ILE A 495 -25.63 31.77 -42.41
C ILE A 495 -25.97 32.69 -41.23
N PRO A 496 -27.16 32.56 -40.59
CA PRO A 496 -27.55 33.39 -39.46
C PRO A 496 -26.61 33.16 -38.27
N SER A 497 -25.94 34.20 -37.83
CA SER A 497 -24.93 34.17 -36.75
C SER A 497 -25.50 34.51 -35.36
N GLU A 498 -26.74 34.10 -35.07
CA GLU A 498 -27.44 34.44 -33.82
C GLU A 498 -27.16 33.60 -32.55
N PRO A 499 -26.38 32.49 -32.50
CA PRO A 499 -26.17 31.77 -31.22
C PRO A 499 -25.05 32.34 -30.32
N GLN A 500 -24.41 33.46 -30.70
CA GLN A 500 -23.13 33.87 -30.10
C GLN A 500 -23.25 34.71 -28.81
N GLU A 501 -24.35 35.47 -28.65
CA GLU A 501 -24.60 36.27 -27.44
C GLU A 501 -25.04 35.37 -26.27
N ASP A 502 -25.92 34.39 -26.52
CA ASP A 502 -26.40 33.44 -25.52
C ASP A 502 -25.27 32.61 -24.89
N GLU A 503 -24.26 32.20 -25.68
CA GLU A 503 -23.09 31.48 -25.17
C GLU A 503 -22.23 32.34 -24.24
N GLN A 504 -21.99 33.61 -24.60
CA GLN A 504 -21.22 34.53 -23.76
C GLN A 504 -21.95 34.87 -22.47
N ASP A 505 -23.27 34.99 -22.52
CA ASP A 505 -24.10 35.25 -21.34
C ASP A 505 -24.13 34.05 -20.40
N ARG A 506 -24.24 32.82 -20.94
CA ARG A 506 -24.07 31.58 -20.16
C ARG A 506 -22.69 31.48 -19.53
N LEU A 507 -21.64 31.81 -20.28
CA LEU A 507 -20.26 31.86 -19.79
C LEU A 507 -20.08 32.89 -18.67
N ARG A 508 -20.68 34.08 -18.81
CA ARG A 508 -20.65 35.12 -17.76
C ARG A 508 -21.42 34.67 -16.52
N ALA A 509 -22.59 34.05 -16.68
CA ALA A 509 -23.37 33.53 -15.57
C ALA A 509 -22.59 32.45 -14.81
N LEU A 510 -21.96 31.52 -15.53
CA LEU A 510 -21.19 30.43 -14.95
C LEU A 510 -19.86 30.90 -14.34
N ALA A 511 -19.18 31.86 -14.97
CA ALA A 511 -18.01 32.54 -14.41
C ALA A 511 -18.36 33.22 -13.07
N LYS A 512 -19.49 33.94 -13.03
CA LYS A 512 -20.00 34.60 -11.84
C LYS A 512 -20.38 33.59 -10.75
N ALA A 513 -21.02 32.47 -11.13
CA ALA A 513 -21.40 31.41 -10.21
C ALA A 513 -20.19 30.69 -9.58
N LEU A 514 -19.12 30.48 -10.36
CA LEU A 514 -17.88 29.87 -9.89
C LEU A 514 -16.95 30.84 -9.14
N GLY A 515 -17.38 32.09 -8.93
CA GLY A 515 -16.59 33.10 -8.23
C GLY A 515 -15.41 33.65 -9.04
N PHE A 516 -15.38 33.44 -10.35
CA PHE A 516 -14.36 34.04 -11.21
C PHE A 516 -14.67 35.52 -11.43
N THR A 517 -13.65 36.38 -11.31
CA THR A 517 -13.82 37.83 -11.49
C THR A 517 -13.92 38.24 -12.96
N GLY A 518 -13.63 37.33 -13.89
CA GLY A 518 -13.78 37.57 -15.32
C GLY A 518 -13.86 36.28 -16.16
N ILE A 519 -14.41 36.42 -17.37
CA ILE A 519 -14.64 35.32 -18.31
C ILE A 519 -13.34 34.57 -18.63
N ASN A 520 -12.23 35.28 -18.80
CA ASN A 520 -10.93 34.67 -19.11
C ASN A 520 -10.44 33.74 -17.98
N GLN A 521 -10.66 34.11 -16.71
CA GLN A 521 -10.32 33.25 -15.58
C GLN A 521 -11.21 32.02 -15.53
N ALA A 522 -12.50 32.16 -15.84
CA ALA A 522 -13.42 31.04 -15.93
C ALA A 522 -13.05 30.09 -17.07
N VAL A 523 -12.70 30.61 -18.24
CA VAL A 523 -12.22 29.79 -19.37
C VAL A 523 -10.94 29.05 -19.00
N LEU A 524 -9.98 29.71 -18.34
CA LEU A 524 -8.76 29.07 -17.83
C LEU A 524 -9.09 27.96 -16.82
N GLY A 525 -9.94 28.21 -15.85
CA GLY A 525 -10.36 27.23 -14.85
C GLY A 525 -11.11 26.03 -15.45
N LEU A 526 -12.02 26.28 -16.38
CA LEU A 526 -12.72 25.23 -17.13
C LEU A 526 -11.77 24.43 -18.00
N ARG A 527 -10.79 25.08 -18.64
CA ARG A 527 -9.77 24.39 -19.44
C ARG A 527 -8.91 23.45 -18.59
N CYS A 528 -8.58 23.85 -17.36
CA CYS A 528 -7.92 22.95 -16.40
C CYS A 528 -8.75 21.69 -16.09
N LEU A 529 -10.09 21.76 -16.10
CA LEU A 529 -10.95 20.59 -15.94
C LEU A 529 -11.05 19.74 -17.22
N VAL A 530 -11.05 20.38 -18.40
CA VAL A 530 -11.09 19.68 -19.70
C VAL A 530 -9.85 18.81 -19.88
N ASP A 531 -8.68 19.35 -19.56
CA ASP A 531 -7.38 18.71 -19.75
C ASP A 531 -6.93 17.89 -18.52
N ASP A 532 -7.81 17.64 -17.55
CA ASP A 532 -7.48 16.90 -16.33
C ASP A 532 -7.42 15.38 -16.59
N GLU A 533 -6.19 14.84 -16.57
CA GLU A 533 -5.91 13.41 -16.74
C GLU A 533 -6.54 12.54 -15.63
N GLU A 534 -6.69 13.05 -14.41
CA GLU A 534 -7.30 12.29 -13.30
C GLU A 534 -8.79 12.05 -13.54
N ILE A 535 -9.50 13.09 -13.97
CA ILE A 535 -10.94 13.00 -14.30
C ILE A 535 -11.14 12.10 -15.52
N GLU A 536 -10.25 12.19 -16.51
CA GLU A 536 -10.31 11.32 -17.69
C GLU A 536 -10.12 9.84 -17.34
N ARG A 537 -9.10 9.55 -16.54
CA ARG A 537 -8.84 8.19 -16.07
C ARG A 537 -10.02 7.67 -15.23
N LEU A 538 -10.59 8.50 -14.36
CA LEU A 538 -11.75 8.11 -13.56
C LEU A 538 -12.98 7.85 -14.44
N GLU A 539 -13.21 8.62 -15.50
CA GLU A 539 -14.28 8.39 -16.49
C GLU A 539 -14.14 7.03 -17.18
N VAL A 540 -12.91 6.59 -17.44
CA VAL A 540 -12.65 5.26 -17.98
C VAL A 540 -12.96 4.18 -16.93
N PHE A 541 -12.53 4.36 -15.68
CA PHE A 541 -12.84 3.41 -14.60
C PHE A 541 -14.34 3.31 -14.31
N SER A 542 -15.08 4.42 -14.30
CA SER A 542 -16.54 4.43 -14.04
C SER A 542 -17.35 3.72 -15.12
N ARG A 543 -16.79 3.58 -16.33
CA ARG A 543 -17.41 2.81 -17.43
C ARG A 543 -16.88 1.38 -17.54
N SER A 544 -15.83 1.07 -16.78
CA SER A 544 -15.19 -0.24 -16.82
C SER A 544 -15.92 -1.23 -15.93
N VAL A 545 -15.90 -2.50 -16.31
CA VAL A 545 -16.52 -3.58 -15.55
C VAL A 545 -15.43 -4.54 -15.06
N PRO A 546 -15.32 -4.82 -13.75
CA PRO A 546 -14.44 -5.87 -13.27
C PRO A 546 -15.02 -7.24 -13.64
N VAL A 547 -14.28 -8.02 -14.42
CA VAL A 547 -14.66 -9.36 -14.90
C VAL A 547 -13.77 -10.41 -14.24
N TRP A 548 -14.38 -11.50 -13.77
CA TRP A 548 -13.65 -12.61 -13.18
C TRP A 548 -12.79 -13.33 -14.23
N LYS A 549 -11.51 -13.58 -13.95
CA LYS A 549 -10.55 -14.15 -14.92
C LYS A 549 -10.98 -15.52 -15.49
N ASP A 550 -11.72 -16.31 -14.72
CA ASP A 550 -12.14 -17.67 -15.09
C ASP A 550 -13.60 -17.77 -15.58
N ALA A 551 -14.29 -16.65 -15.85
CA ALA A 551 -15.68 -16.66 -16.33
C ALA A 551 -15.86 -17.21 -17.77
N GLY A 552 -14.94 -18.05 -18.23
CA GLY A 552 -14.85 -18.51 -19.59
C GLY A 552 -14.13 -17.50 -20.45
N THR A 553 -13.05 -17.95 -21.07
CA THR A 553 -12.61 -17.45 -22.36
C THR A 553 -13.74 -17.65 -23.39
N GLU A 554 -14.83 -16.89 -23.28
CA GLU A 554 -15.35 -16.35 -24.50
C GLU A 554 -14.23 -15.46 -25.01
N HIS A 555 -13.59 -15.91 -26.09
CA HIS A 555 -13.06 -14.98 -27.07
C HIS A 555 -14.21 -14.06 -27.47
N VAL A 556 -14.51 -13.08 -26.62
CA VAL A 556 -15.09 -11.83 -27.05
C VAL A 556 -14.01 -11.30 -27.98
N ARG A 557 -14.10 -11.72 -29.24
CA ARG A 557 -13.54 -10.99 -30.35
C ARG A 557 -13.88 -9.56 -30.00
N ASP A 558 -12.87 -8.72 -29.88
CA ASP A 558 -13.05 -7.29 -30.05
C ASP A 558 -13.67 -7.16 -31.45
N GLU A 559 -14.98 -7.34 -31.55
CA GLU A 559 -15.79 -6.91 -32.67
C GLU A 559 -15.72 -5.39 -32.59
N VAL A 560 -14.57 -4.85 -33.02
CA VAL A 560 -14.56 -3.60 -33.74
C VAL A 560 -15.68 -3.79 -34.75
N PRO A 561 -16.78 -3.02 -34.64
CA PRO A 561 -17.84 -3.11 -35.62
C PRO A 561 -17.14 -2.97 -36.96
N ARG A 562 -17.15 -4.01 -37.79
CA ARG A 562 -16.76 -3.85 -39.19
C ARG A 562 -17.73 -2.80 -39.68
N VAL A 563 -17.25 -1.57 -39.79
CA VAL A 563 -17.91 -0.57 -40.60
C VAL A 563 -17.91 -1.21 -41.97
N GLU A 564 -19.03 -1.81 -42.34
CA GLU A 564 -19.31 -2.18 -43.71
C GLU A 564 -19.28 -0.87 -44.47
N ILE A 565 -18.09 -0.54 -44.99
CA ILE A 565 -17.95 0.52 -45.97
C ILE A 565 -18.85 0.05 -47.12
N PRO A 566 -19.94 0.76 -47.45
CA PRO A 566 -20.76 0.38 -48.59
C PRO A 566 -19.84 0.42 -49.80
N VAL A 567 -19.50 -0.76 -50.31
CA VAL A 567 -18.78 -0.90 -51.57
C VAL A 567 -19.74 -0.36 -52.62
N ASN A 568 -19.45 0.84 -53.09
CA ASN A 568 -20.21 1.50 -54.14
C ASN A 568 -19.98 0.73 -55.45
N GLU A 569 -20.82 -0.27 -55.72
CA GLU A 569 -20.89 -0.99 -56.99
C GLU A 569 -21.45 -0.06 -58.06
N SER A 570 -20.61 0.85 -58.54
CA SER A 570 -20.87 1.59 -59.78
C SER A 570 -19.60 1.61 -60.60
N ARG A 571 -19.27 0.46 -61.20
CA ARG A 571 -18.26 0.37 -62.26
C ARG A 571 -18.98 0.02 -63.57
N PRO A 572 -18.93 0.89 -64.60
CA PRO A 572 -19.62 0.65 -65.85
C PRO A 572 -18.95 -0.48 -66.64
N SER A 573 -19.79 -1.35 -67.22
CA SER A 573 -19.41 -2.43 -68.11
C SER A 573 -18.76 -1.87 -69.38
N SER A 574 -17.44 -1.89 -69.47
CA SER A 574 -16.73 -1.68 -70.74
C SER A 574 -16.73 -2.98 -71.53
N GLY A 575 -17.63 -3.08 -72.51
CA GLY A 575 -17.57 -4.11 -73.55
C GLY A 575 -16.30 -3.95 -74.39
N ARG A 576 -15.64 -5.06 -74.71
CA ARG A 576 -14.65 -5.11 -75.79
C ARG A 576 -14.84 -6.38 -76.60
N HIS A 577 -15.32 -6.17 -77.83
CA HIS A 577 -15.38 -7.13 -78.91
C HIS A 577 -13.97 -7.55 -79.38
N SER A 578 -13.82 -8.86 -79.63
CA SER A 578 -13.26 -9.50 -80.84
C SER A 578 -11.94 -9.00 -81.44
N HIS A 579 -10.93 -9.90 -81.55
CA HIS A 579 -10.60 -10.55 -82.84
C HIS A 579 -9.47 -11.61 -82.74
N ARG A 580 -9.67 -12.73 -83.49
CA ARG A 580 -8.73 -13.58 -84.29
C ARG A 580 -7.39 -14.00 -83.66
N GLY A 581 -6.88 -15.21 -83.85
CA GLY A 581 -7.15 -16.28 -84.81
C GLY A 581 -5.91 -17.19 -84.86
N ASP A 582 -6.12 -18.41 -85.36
CA ASP A 582 -5.20 -19.56 -85.55
C ASP A 582 -4.80 -20.39 -84.31
#